data_AF-A0A1F5DNX3-F1
#
_entry.id   AF-A0A1F5DNX3-F1
#
_cell.length_a   1.000
_cell.length_b   1.000
_cell.length_c   1.000
_cell.angle_alpha   90.00
_cell.angle_beta   90.00
_cell.angle_gamma   90.00
#
_symmetry.space_group_name_H-M   'P 1'
#
loop_
_entity.id
_entity.type
_entity.pdbx_description
1 polymer ?
#
loop_
_entity_poly.entity_id
_entity_poly.type
_entity_poly.pdbx_seq_one_letter_code
_entity_poly.pdbx_strand_id
1 'polypeptide(L)'
;MLIYTIFIFDLILIILHLILGGTNSFFNLATENNLPTFYQSAKTLVAGLLLIVLAKRTKSNVWIIISGVILIFFAFDDWFQIHKRTSEFIYLITFLERRFSWVIVYFPILVLTFLAFWKIYHKIKLNRLVMIGVFCLF
;
A
#
# COMPACT_ATOMS: atom_id res chain seq x y z
N MET A 1 8.52 -20.03 3.69
CA MET A 1 9.26 -19.38 4.80
C MET A 1 8.93 -17.89 4.92
N LEU A 2 9.15 -17.08 3.87
CA LEU A 2 8.90 -15.62 3.91
C LEU A 2 7.50 -15.20 4.38
N ILE A 3 6.44 -15.85 3.87
CA ILE A 3 5.05 -15.54 4.26
C ILE A 3 4.81 -15.75 5.75
N TYR A 4 5.36 -16.83 6.32
CA TYR A 4 5.23 -17.11 7.75
C TYR A 4 5.97 -16.07 8.59
N THR A 5 7.15 -15.63 8.16
CA THR A 5 7.90 -14.56 8.83
C THR A 5 7.11 -13.26 8.84
N ILE A 6 6.49 -12.89 7.72
CA ILE A 6 5.65 -11.68 7.62
C ILE A 6 4.45 -11.80 8.56
N PHE A 7 3.75 -12.94 8.53
CA PHE A 7 2.60 -13.18 9.40
C PHE A 7 2.94 -13.12 10.89
N ILE A 8 4.10 -13.66 11.29
CA ILE A 8 4.56 -13.58 12.69
C ILE A 8 4.85 -12.14 13.08
N PHE A 9 5.51 -11.37 12.22
CA PHE A 9 5.76 -9.95 12.48
C PHE A 9 4.46 -9.14 12.58
N ASP A 10 3.49 -9.40 11.70
CA ASP A 10 2.15 -8.79 11.77
C ASP A 10 1.50 -9.06 13.13
N LEU A 11 1.52 -10.33 13.57
CA LEU A 11 0.96 -10.72 14.85
C LEU A 11 1.66 -10.00 16.02
N ILE A 12 2.99 -9.92 15.99
CA ILE A 12 3.78 -9.21 17.02
C ILE A 12 3.40 -7.72 17.06
N LEU A 13 3.31 -7.06 15.91
CA LEU A 13 2.96 -5.64 15.85
C LEU A 13 1.53 -5.37 16.34
N ILE A 14 0.58 -6.26 16.02
CA ILE A 14 -0.79 -6.19 16.54
C ILE A 14 -0.79 -6.33 18.06
N ILE A 15 -0.08 -7.32 18.61
CA ILE A 15 0.03 -7.51 20.06
C ILE A 15 0.65 -6.28 20.72
N LEU A 16 1.74 -5.75 20.16
CA LEU A 16 2.39 -4.54 20.69
C LEU A 16 1.46 -3.32 20.62
N HIS A 17 0.68 -3.16 19.55
CA HIS A 17 -0.34 -2.12 19.46
C HIS A 17 -1.41 -2.27 20.55
N LEU A 18 -1.93 -3.48 20.77
CA LEU A 18 -2.95 -3.72 21.79
C LEU A 18 -2.45 -3.42 23.21
N ILE A 19 -1.17 -3.66 23.49
CA ILE A 19 -0.57 -3.43 24.81
C ILE A 19 -0.14 -1.96 24.98
N LEU A 20 0.45 -1.35 23.95
CA LEU A 20 1.17 -0.06 24.06
C LEU A 20 0.49 1.09 23.32
N GLY A 21 -0.49 0.83 22.46
CA GLY A 21 -1.08 1.84 21.57
C GLY A 21 -1.81 2.97 22.30
N GLY A 22 -2.33 2.72 23.51
CA GLY A 22 -2.95 3.75 24.35
C GLY A 22 -1.95 4.64 25.10
N THR A 23 -0.69 4.21 25.24
CA THR A 23 0.31 4.89 26.09
C THR A 23 1.51 5.41 25.30
N ASN A 24 1.79 4.86 24.13
CA ASN A 24 2.94 5.20 23.30
C ASN A 24 2.50 5.50 21.86
N SER A 25 2.78 6.73 21.40
CA SER A 25 2.50 7.15 20.02
C SER A 25 3.19 6.29 18.97
N PHE A 26 4.36 5.70 19.30
CA PHE A 26 5.09 4.82 18.38
C PHE A 26 4.33 3.55 18.00
N PHE A 27 3.40 3.11 18.84
CA PHE A 27 2.53 1.96 18.57
C PHE A 27 1.06 2.37 18.39
N ASN A 28 0.74 3.66 18.30
CA ASN A 28 -0.65 4.11 18.24
C ASN A 28 -1.15 4.23 16.79
N LEU A 29 -2.08 3.35 16.39
CA LEU A 29 -2.71 3.34 15.06
C LEU A 29 -3.47 4.62 14.70
N ALA A 30 -3.86 5.45 15.67
CA ALA A 30 -4.53 6.73 15.41
C ALA A 30 -3.56 7.84 14.99
N THR A 31 -2.26 7.63 15.11
CA THR A 31 -1.23 8.60 14.70
C THR A 31 -0.59 8.16 13.41
N GLU A 32 -0.41 9.08 12.48
CA GLU A 32 0.44 8.83 11.31
C GLU A 32 1.91 9.03 11.71
N ASN A 33 2.83 8.24 11.15
CA ASN A 33 4.25 8.10 11.56
C ASN A 33 4.49 7.22 12.79
N ASN A 34 3.73 6.13 12.94
CA ASN A 34 3.99 5.10 13.92
C ASN A 34 4.74 3.89 13.31
N LEU A 35 5.21 2.96 14.14
CA LEU A 35 5.88 1.74 13.69
C LEU A 35 5.00 0.85 12.81
N PRO A 36 3.73 0.55 13.19
CA PRO A 36 2.81 -0.18 12.30
C PRO A 36 2.68 0.40 10.88
N THR A 37 2.52 1.71 10.74
CA THR A 37 2.44 2.40 9.45
C THR A 37 3.74 2.23 8.68
N PHE A 38 4.89 2.49 9.32
CA PHE A 38 6.19 2.33 8.66
C PHE A 38 6.41 0.90 8.17
N TYR A 39 6.05 -0.09 8.99
CA TYR A 39 6.15 -1.49 8.64
C TYR A 39 5.21 -1.87 7.49
N GLN A 40 3.97 -1.40 7.52
CA GLN A 40 3.00 -1.63 6.45
C GLN A 40 3.50 -1.05 5.12
N SER A 41 3.96 0.20 5.11
CA SER A 41 4.50 0.82 3.89
C SER A 41 5.74 0.10 3.38
N ALA A 42 6.61 -0.40 4.27
CA ALA A 42 7.75 -1.24 3.88
C ALA A 42 7.31 -2.57 3.23
N LYS A 43 6.28 -3.24 3.76
CA LYS A 43 5.69 -4.44 3.13
C LYS A 43 5.12 -4.12 1.76
N THR A 44 4.38 -3.02 1.63
CA THR A 44 3.80 -2.55 0.38
C THR A 44 4.89 -2.27 -0.66
N LEU A 45 6.00 -1.63 -0.26
CA LEU A 45 7.16 -1.42 -1.14
C LEU A 45 7.75 -2.73 -1.64
N VAL A 46 7.99 -3.68 -0.73
CA VAL A 46 8.54 -5.00 -1.08
C VAL A 46 7.58 -5.75 -2.01
N ALA A 47 6.28 -5.72 -1.76
CA ALA A 47 5.28 -6.33 -2.63
C ALA A 47 5.30 -5.71 -4.03
N GLY A 48 5.37 -4.38 -4.14
CA GLY A 48 5.49 -3.67 -5.41
C GLY A 48 6.75 -4.07 -6.20
N LEU A 49 7.91 -4.12 -5.52
CA LEU A 49 9.17 -4.57 -6.13
C LEU A 49 9.10 -6.04 -6.59
N LEU A 50 8.50 -6.92 -5.80
CA LEU A 50 8.33 -8.33 -6.16
C LEU A 50 7.42 -8.48 -7.39
N LEU A 51 6.35 -7.69 -7.53
CA LEU A 51 5.52 -7.70 -8.74
C LEU A 51 6.33 -7.28 -9.98
N ILE A 52 7.18 -6.25 -9.88
CA ILE A 52 8.03 -5.82 -10.99
C ILE A 52 9.02 -6.93 -11.39
N VAL A 53 9.65 -7.60 -10.40
CA VAL A 53 10.55 -8.74 -10.66
C VAL A 53 9.78 -9.91 -11.29
N LEU A 54 8.57 -10.20 -10.82
CA LEU A 54 7.71 -11.25 -11.38
C LEU A 54 7.36 -10.95 -12.84
N ALA A 55 7.01 -9.70 -13.16
CA ALA A 55 6.67 -9.27 -14.50
C ALA A 55 7.81 -9.50 -15.50
N LYS A 56 9.07 -9.30 -15.07
CA LYS A 56 10.26 -9.60 -15.89
C LYS A 56 10.40 -11.09 -16.20
N ARG A 57 9.92 -11.98 -15.32
CA ARG A 57 10.04 -13.45 -15.47
C ARG A 57 8.90 -14.07 -16.30
N THR A 58 7.68 -13.53 -16.25
CA THR A 58 6.48 -14.16 -16.83
C THR A 58 6.12 -13.67 -18.25
N LYS A 59 7.09 -13.23 -19.06
CA LYS A 59 6.87 -12.52 -20.33
C LYS A 59 5.98 -11.28 -20.14
N SER A 60 6.58 -10.22 -19.57
CA SER A 60 6.11 -8.83 -19.49
C SER A 60 4.60 -8.62 -19.64
N ASN A 61 3.85 -8.81 -18.56
CA ASN A 61 2.48 -8.30 -18.49
C ASN A 61 2.53 -6.88 -17.97
N VAL A 62 2.31 -5.89 -18.84
CA VAL A 62 2.35 -4.46 -18.51
C VAL A 62 1.50 -4.12 -17.28
N TRP A 63 0.41 -4.84 -17.06
CA TRP A 63 -0.47 -4.66 -15.91
C TRP A 63 0.17 -5.05 -14.57
N ILE A 64 1.03 -6.07 -14.55
CA ILE A 64 1.79 -6.44 -13.34
C ILE A 64 2.80 -5.34 -13.01
N ILE A 65 3.44 -4.77 -14.03
CA ILE A 65 4.38 -3.65 -13.86
C ILE A 65 3.63 -2.43 -13.33
N ILE A 66 2.51 -2.05 -13.95
CA ILE A 66 1.66 -0.93 -13.50
C ILE A 66 1.24 -1.13 -12.04
N SER A 67 0.77 -2.33 -11.69
CA SER A 67 0.38 -2.63 -10.31
C SER A 67 1.58 -2.48 -9.35
N GLY A 68 2.74 -3.04 -9.70
CA GLY A 68 3.95 -2.89 -8.90
C GLY A 68 4.35 -1.42 -8.70
N VAL A 69 4.30 -0.60 -9.75
CA VAL A 69 4.61 0.84 -9.67
C VAL A 69 3.62 1.58 -8.78
N ILE A 70 2.32 1.28 -8.89
CA ILE A 70 1.28 1.86 -8.04
C ILE A 70 1.51 1.52 -6.57
N LEU A 71 1.85 0.26 -6.25
CA LEU A 71 2.13 -0.14 -4.88
C LEU A 71 3.35 0.59 -4.32
N ILE A 72 4.40 0.71 -5.12
CA ILE A 72 5.57 1.52 -4.75
C ILE A 72 5.13 2.96 -4.47
N PHE A 73 4.33 3.56 -5.35
CA PHE A 73 3.79 4.92 -5.14
C PHE A 73 3.04 5.05 -3.81
N PHE A 74 2.16 4.10 -3.45
CA PHE A 74 1.47 4.13 -2.15
C PHE A 74 2.43 4.00 -0.95
N ALA A 75 3.45 3.14 -1.04
CA ALA A 75 4.45 3.05 0.02
C ALA A 75 5.22 4.37 0.20
N PHE A 76 5.54 5.07 -0.89
CA PHE A 76 6.16 6.39 -0.85
C PHE A 76 5.19 7.45 -0.35
N ASP A 77 3.91 7.40 -0.72
CA ASP A 77 2.90 8.32 -0.23
C ASP A 77 2.79 8.25 1.30
N ASP A 78 2.74 7.05 1.87
CA ASP A 78 2.69 6.88 3.32
C ASP A 78 3.94 7.43 4.03
N TRP A 79 5.14 7.17 3.49
CA TRP A 79 6.40 7.63 4.09
C TRP A 79 6.59 9.14 4.03
N PHE A 80 6.24 9.75 2.89
CA PHE A 80 6.46 11.18 2.65
C PHE A 80 5.22 12.03 2.91
N GLN A 81 4.09 11.39 3.23
CA GLN A 81 2.78 12.00 3.41
C GLN A 81 2.40 12.90 2.22
N ILE A 82 2.54 12.38 1.00
CA ILE A 82 2.37 13.16 -0.22
C ILE A 82 0.93 13.68 -0.30
N HIS A 83 -0.07 12.82 -0.02
CA HIS A 83 -1.48 13.20 0.01
C HIS A 83 -1.79 14.32 1.00
N LYS A 84 -1.08 14.41 2.14
CA LYS A 84 -1.22 15.54 3.08
C LYS A 84 -0.67 16.83 2.50
N ARG A 85 0.53 16.79 1.92
CA ARG A 85 1.14 17.98 1.29
C ARG A 85 0.32 18.46 0.09
N THR A 86 -0.19 17.52 -0.71
CA THR A 86 -1.05 17.82 -1.85
C THR A 86 -2.40 18.39 -1.41
N SER A 87 -3.03 17.84 -0.36
CA SER A 87 -4.28 18.39 0.18
C SER A 87 -4.12 19.79 0.75
N GLU A 88 -3.00 20.08 1.43
CA GLU A 88 -2.65 21.44 1.88
C GLU A 88 -2.54 22.41 0.69
N PHE A 89 -1.83 22.01 -0.36
CA PHE A 89 -1.65 22.83 -1.56
C PHE A 89 -2.98 23.11 -2.28
N ILE A 90 -3.84 22.10 -2.44
CA ILE A 90 -5.13 22.27 -3.12
C ILE A 90 -6.08 23.14 -2.29
N TYR A 91 -6.10 22.95 -0.97
CA TYR A 91 -6.89 23.77 -0.05
C TYR A 91 -6.57 25.27 -0.22
N LEU A 92 -5.28 25.61 -0.33
CA LEU A 92 -4.82 26.99 -0.53
C LEU A 92 -5.33 27.62 -1.84
N ILE A 93 -5.57 26.82 -2.88
CA ILE A 93 -5.95 27.32 -4.21
C ILE A 93 -7.46 27.33 -4.41
N THR A 94 -8.17 26.33 -3.88
CA THR A 94 -9.56 26.05 -4.27
C THR A 94 -10.57 26.23 -3.14
N PHE A 95 -10.12 26.43 -1.89
CA PHE A 95 -10.96 26.46 -0.68
C PHE A 95 -11.84 25.20 -0.48
N LEU A 96 -11.59 24.13 -1.23
CA LEU A 96 -12.21 22.81 -1.04
C LEU A 96 -11.82 22.25 0.32
N GLU A 97 -12.74 21.61 1.03
CA GLU A 97 -12.43 20.99 2.31
C GLU A 97 -11.19 20.07 2.22
N ARG A 98 -10.22 20.33 3.11
CA ARG A 98 -8.94 19.63 3.13
C ARG A 98 -9.10 18.10 3.16
N ARG A 99 -10.17 17.62 3.82
CA ARG A 99 -10.51 16.20 3.96
C ARG A 99 -10.83 15.49 2.64
N PHE A 100 -11.31 16.19 1.61
CA PHE A 100 -11.73 15.58 0.34
C PHE A 100 -10.80 15.92 -0.83
N SER A 101 -9.97 16.94 -0.69
CA SER A 101 -9.07 17.42 -1.76
C SER A 101 -8.11 16.34 -2.30
N TRP A 102 -7.60 15.46 -1.44
CA TRP A 102 -6.72 14.37 -1.86
C TRP A 102 -7.46 13.32 -2.71
N VAL A 103 -8.77 13.12 -2.49
CA VAL A 103 -9.58 12.14 -3.24
C VAL A 103 -9.59 12.51 -4.72
N ILE A 104 -9.67 13.79 -5.07
CA ILE A 104 -9.68 14.24 -6.46
C ILE A 104 -8.39 13.83 -7.18
N VAL A 105 -7.24 13.94 -6.50
CA VAL A 105 -5.93 13.58 -7.05
C VAL A 105 -5.72 12.07 -7.10
N TYR A 106 -6.19 11.36 -6.07
CA TYR A 106 -5.94 9.93 -5.92
C TYR A 106 -6.99 9.07 -6.62
N PHE A 107 -8.17 9.59 -6.92
CA PHE A 107 -9.24 8.85 -7.59
C PHE A 107 -8.80 8.27 -8.95
N PRO A 108 -8.13 9.02 -9.85
CA PRO A 108 -7.55 8.45 -11.06
C PRO A 108 -6.57 7.30 -10.78
N ILE A 109 -5.72 7.43 -9.76
CA ILE A 109 -4.75 6.40 -9.36
C ILE A 109 -5.48 5.15 -8.85
N LEU A 110 -6.51 5.32 -8.01
CA LEU A 110 -7.35 4.22 -7.51
C LEU A 110 -8.08 3.50 -8.65
N VAL A 111 -8.63 4.23 -9.61
CA VAL A 111 -9.25 3.63 -10.81
C VAL A 111 -8.21 2.84 -11.61
N LEU A 112 -7.01 3.39 -11.84
CA LEU A 112 -5.94 2.66 -12.53
C LEU A 112 -5.51 1.41 -11.76
N THR A 113 -5.44 1.50 -10.44
CA THR A 113 -5.13 0.39 -9.53
C THR A 113 -6.16 -0.73 -9.71
N PHE A 114 -7.44 -0.39 -9.58
CA PHE A 114 -8.55 -1.32 -9.73
C PHE A 114 -8.52 -2.01 -11.11
N LEU A 115 -8.36 -1.23 -12.19
CA LEU A 115 -8.29 -1.77 -13.55
C LEU A 115 -7.09 -2.70 -13.75
N ALA A 116 -5.93 -2.36 -13.18
CA ALA A 116 -4.74 -3.20 -13.26
C ALA A 116 -4.93 -4.54 -12.54
N PHE A 117 -5.44 -4.52 -11.31
CA PHE A 117 -5.76 -5.73 -10.56
C PHE A 117 -6.85 -6.57 -11.24
N TRP A 118 -7.90 -5.93 -11.75
CA TRP A 118 -8.97 -6.59 -12.50
C TRP A 118 -8.42 -7.33 -13.74
N LYS A 119 -7.57 -6.66 -14.52
CA LYS A 119 -6.93 -7.28 -15.69
C LYS A 119 -6.01 -8.43 -15.30
N ILE A 120 -5.25 -8.31 -14.22
CA ILE A 120 -4.40 -9.39 -13.69
C ILE A 120 -5.25 -10.59 -13.29
N TYR A 121 -6.31 -10.36 -12.52
CA TYR A 121 -7.24 -11.38 -12.04
C TYR A 121 -7.84 -12.21 -13.18
N HIS A 122 -8.25 -11.56 -14.27
CA HIS A 122 -8.85 -12.25 -15.41
C HIS A 122 -7.86 -12.87 -16.39
N LYS A 123 -6.67 -12.26 -16.57
CA LYS A 123 -5.73 -12.67 -17.62
C LYS A 123 -4.78 -13.78 -17.15
N ILE A 124 -4.45 -13.79 -15.88
CA ILE A 124 -3.51 -14.76 -15.34
C ILE A 124 -4.33 -15.85 -14.66
N LYS A 125 -4.23 -17.10 -15.13
CA LYS A 125 -4.58 -18.30 -14.35
C LYS A 125 -3.56 -18.45 -13.21
N LEU A 126 -3.45 -17.42 -12.38
CA LEU A 126 -2.61 -17.41 -11.21
C LEU A 126 -3.26 -18.35 -10.22
N ASN A 127 -2.48 -19.30 -9.73
CA ASN A 127 -2.92 -20.23 -8.71
C ASN A 127 -3.51 -19.39 -7.57
N ARG A 128 -4.75 -19.66 -7.12
CA ARG A 128 -5.49 -18.80 -6.17
C ARG A 128 -4.64 -18.42 -4.94
N LEU A 129 -3.75 -19.33 -4.54
CA LEU A 129 -2.77 -19.16 -3.46
C LEU A 129 -1.78 -18.01 -3.66
N VAL A 130 -1.37 -17.69 -4.89
CA VAL A 130 -0.46 -16.58 -5.17
C VAL A 130 -1.20 -15.24 -5.13
N MET A 131 -2.44 -15.18 -5.60
CA MET A 131 -3.27 -13.98 -5.38
C MET A 131 -3.55 -13.75 -3.91
N ILE A 132 -3.91 -14.81 -3.17
CA ILE A 132 -4.09 -14.74 -1.72
C ILE A 132 -2.78 -14.28 -1.07
N GLY A 133 -1.64 -14.83 -1.47
CA GLY A 133 -0.33 -14.41 -0.96
C GLY A 133 0.00 -12.94 -1.22
N VAL A 134 -0.33 -12.41 -2.40
CA VAL A 134 -0.17 -10.97 -2.69
C VAL A 134 -1.17 -10.14 -1.89
N PHE A 135 -2.43 -10.57 -1.77
CA PHE A 135 -3.43 -9.89 -0.96
C PHE A 135 -3.13 -9.91 0.54
N CYS A 136 -2.53 -10.98 1.07
CA CYS A 136 -2.12 -11.07 2.48
C CYS A 136 -0.89 -10.22 2.80
N LEU A 137 -0.22 -9.64 1.79
CA LEU A 137 0.83 -8.63 1.99
C LEU A 137 0.28 -7.21 2.09
N PHE A 138 -1.03 -7.03 1.82
CA PHE A 138 -1.79 -5.80 1.97
C PHE A 138 -2.68 -5.89 3.21
#